data_AF-A0A4Q4ZFX4-F1
#
_entry.id   AF-A0A4Q4ZFX4-F1
#
_cell.length_a   1.000
_cell.length_b   1.000
_cell.length_c   1.000
_cell.angle_alpha   90.00
_cell.angle_beta   90.00
_cell.angle_gamma   90.00
#
_symmetry.space_group_name_H-M   'P 1'
#
loop_
_entity.id
_entity.type
_entity.pdbx_description
1 polymer ?
#
loop_
_entity_poly.entity_id
_entity_poly.type
_entity_poly.pdbx_seq_one_letter_code
_entity_poly.pdbx_strand_id
1 'polypeptide(L)' 'MDLTTCPECGELAEVQWRAVLESTDGPVEHARVQCVRRHWFLLPVASLALVDRPAVPERRRVFHL' A
#
# COMPACT_ATOMS: atom_id res chain seq x y z
N MET A 1 2.86 -9.81 7.93
CA MET A 1 3.53 -8.62 7.36
C MET A 1 2.61 -8.10 6.28
N ASP A 2 2.11 -6.88 6.43
CA ASP A 2 1.10 -6.27 5.55
C ASP A 2 1.76 -5.21 4.67
N LEU A 3 1.36 -5.15 3.39
CA LEU A 3 2.03 -4.38 2.35
C LEU A 3 1.04 -3.47 1.63
N THR A 4 1.50 -2.28 1.27
CA THR A 4 0.81 -1.26 0.49
C THR A 4 1.79 -0.59 -0.48
N THR A 5 1.33 0.39 -1.25
CA THR A 5 2.20 1.25 -2.06
C THR A 5 2.43 2.58 -1.38
N CYS A 6 3.64 3.11 -1.50
CA CYS A 6 3.98 4.44 -1.03
C CYS A 6 3.13 5.51 -1.73
N PRO A 7 2.37 6.36 -1.01
CA PRO A 7 1.55 7.41 -1.62
C PRO A 7 2.35 8.43 -2.45
N GLU A 8 3.63 8.61 -2.14
CA GLU A 8 4.49 9.58 -2.82
C GLU A 8 5.24 8.99 -4.02
N CYS A 9 5.82 7.79 -3.88
CA CYS A 9 6.71 7.22 -4.90
C CYS A 9 6.23 5.92 -5.53
N GLY A 10 5.06 5.39 -5.14
CA GLY A 10 4.47 4.15 -5.70
C GLY A 10 5.16 2.84 -5.30
N GLU A 11 6.39 2.90 -4.80
CA GLU A 11 7.16 1.72 -4.36
C GLU A 11 6.50 0.94 -3.22
N LEU A 12 6.89 -0.32 -3.04
CA LEU A 12 6.42 -1.16 -1.93
C LEU A 12 6.68 -0.49 -0.57
N ALA A 13 5.64 -0.51 0.27
CA ALA A 13 5.65 -0.01 1.62
C ALA A 13 5.10 -1.04 2.61
N GLU A 14 5.76 -1.15 3.76
CA GLU A 14 5.32 -1.99 4.87
C GLU A 14 4.39 -1.19 5.78
N VAL A 15 3.28 -1.80 6.18
CA VAL A 15 2.44 -1.32 7.28
C VAL A 15 3.08 -1.77 8.60
N GLN A 16 3.69 -0.83 9.33
CA GLN A 16 4.43 -1.14 10.55
C GLN A 16 3.52 -1.36 11.76
N TRP A 17 2.48 -0.55 11.88
CA TRP A 17 1.47 -0.67 12.93
C TRP A 17 0.20 0.06 12.54
N ARG A 18 -0.88 -0.26 13.25
CA ARG A 18 -2.18 0.38 13.13
C ARG A 18 -2.67 0.81 14.51
N ALA A 19 -3.37 1.93 14.56
CA ALA A 19 -3.97 2.45 15.78
C ALA A 19 -5.25 3.22 15.45
N VAL A 20 -6.24 3.12 16.33
CA VAL A 20 -7.42 3.97 16.28
C VAL A 20 -7.07 5.29 16.95
N LEU A 21 -7.26 6.40 16.24
CA LEU A 21 -7.08 7.75 16.75
C LEU A 21 -8.44 8.44 16.83
N GLU A 22 -8.69 9.12 17.94
CA GLU A 22 -9.88 9.94 18.09
C GLU A 22 -9.83 11.15 17.13
N SER A 23 -10.97 11.46 16.52
CA SER A 23 -11.14 12.62 15.62
C SER A 23 -12.50 13.29 15.88
N THR A 24 -12.72 14.46 15.27
CA THR A 24 -13.95 15.24 15.43
C THR A 24 -15.20 14.52 14.93
N ASP A 25 -15.05 13.69 13.88
CA ASP A 25 -16.15 12.91 13.30
C ASP A 25 -16.17 11.45 13.81
N GLY A 26 -15.52 11.22 14.96
CA GLY A 26 -15.40 9.91 15.58
C GLY A 26 -14.04 9.24 15.35
N PRO A 27 -13.84 8.04 15.91
CA PRO A 27 -12.57 7.32 15.84
C PRO A 27 -12.23 6.90 14.41
N VAL A 28 -10.96 7.08 14.01
CA VAL A 28 -10.45 6.70 12.69
C VAL A 28 -9.23 5.79 12.84
N GLU A 29 -9.27 4.64 12.18
CA GLU A 29 -8.12 3.74 12.11
C GLU A 29 -7.04 4.30 11.18
N HIS A 30 -5.83 4.47 11.72
CA HIS A 30 -4.66 4.93 11.00
C HIS A 30 -3.58 3.85 10.93
N ALA A 31 -2.79 3.90 9.87
CA ALA A 31 -1.63 3.03 9.68
C ALA A 31 -0.37 3.87 9.54
N ARG A 32 0.70 3.47 10.25
CA ARG A 32 2.05 3.94 9.93
C ARG A 32 2.65 3.05 8.86
N VAL A 33 3.09 3.67 7.76
CA VAL A 33 3.70 2.97 6.64
C VAL A 33 5.10 3.48 6.37
N GLN A 34 6.00 2.60 5.94
CA GLN A 34 7.35 2.96 5.50
C GLN A 34 7.74 2.21 4.22
N CYS A 35 8.14 2.96 3.20
CA CYS A 35 8.56 2.38 1.92
C CYS A 35 10.05 2.02 1.87
N VAL A 36 10.46 1.24 0.86
CA VAL A 36 11.89 0.90 0.62
C VAL A 36 12.77 2.14 0.37
N ARG A 37 12.18 3.24 -0.11
CA ARG A 37 12.84 4.56 -0.23
C ARG A 37 12.83 5.39 1.05
N ARG A 38 12.34 4.82 2.16
CA ARG A 38 12.28 5.39 3.51
C ARG A 38 11.34 6.58 3.72
N HIS A 39 10.51 6.97 2.75
CA HIS A 39 9.35 7.82 3.02
C HIS A 39 8.45 7.14 4.05
N TRP A 40 7.94 7.92 5.00
CA TRP A 40 7.05 7.43 6.05
C TRP A 40 5.81 8.31 6.12
N PHE A 41 4.66 7.67 6.38
CA PHE A 41 3.38 8.35 6.50
C PHE A 41 2.59 7.74 7.65
N LEU A 42 1.74 8.56 8.27
CA LEU A 42 0.65 8.13 9.13
C LEU A 42 -0.64 8.62 8.47
N LEU A 43 -1.43 7.68 7.95
CA LEU A 43 -2.62 8.00 7.16
C LEU A 43 -3.78 7.08 7.53
N PRO A 44 -5.04 7.51 7.31
CA PRO A 44 -6.19 6.64 7.49
C PRO A 44 -6.05 5.36 6.68
N VAL A 45 -6.45 4.22 7.25
CA VAL A 45 -6.41 2.93 6.55
C VAL A 45 -7.24 2.99 5.26
N ALA A 46 -8.32 3.76 5.26
CA ALA A 46 -9.16 3.98 4.07
C ALA A 46 -8.44 4.68 2.90
N SER A 47 -7.31 5.32 3.16
CA SER A 47 -6.47 5.98 2.13
C SER A 47 -5.33 5.10 1.63
N LEU A 48 -5.15 3.89 2.18
CA LEU A 48 -4.15 2.96 1.69
C LEU A 48 -4.59 2.40 0.33
N ALA A 49 -3.70 2.50 -0.66
CA ALA A 49 -3.88 1.78 -1.90
C ALA A 49 -3.59 0.29 -1.68
N LEU A 50 -4.44 -0.56 -2.27
CA LEU A 50 -4.16 -1.99 -2.35
C LEU A 50 -2.95 -2.19 -3.25
N VAL A 51 -1.99 -3.01 -2.83
CA VAL A 51 -0.99 -3.53 -3.76
C VAL A 51 -1.73 -4.40 -4.74
N ASP A 52 -1.90 -3.92 -5.97
CA ASP A 52 -2.43 -4.78 -7.02
C ASP A 52 -1.38 -5.87 -7.22
N ARG A 53 -1.76 -7.13 -6.96
CA ARG A 53 -0.88 -8.26 -7.26
C ARG A 53 -0.58 -8.16 -8.75
N PRO A 54 0.69 -8.04 -9.19
CA PRO A 54 0.96 -7.89 -10.60
C PRO A 54 0.28 -9.05 -11.33
N ALA A 55 -0.63 -8.71 -12.24
CA ALA A 55 -1.25 -9.70 -13.11
C ALA A 55 -0.09 -10.44 -13.79
N VAL A 56 -0.02 -11.75 -13.58
CA VAL A 56 0.99 -12.59 -14.24
C VAL A 56 0.85 -12.30 -15.74
N PRO A 57 1.87 -11.75 -16.42
CA PRO A 57 1.74 -11.45 -17.83
C PRO A 57 1.47 -12.76 -18.55
N GLU A 58 0.30 -12.86 -19.18
CA GLU A 58 -0.09 -14.03 -19.96
C GLU A 58 0.98 -14.24 -21.04
N ARG A 59 1.67 -15.37 -20.98
CA ARG A 59 2.77 -15.68 -21.90
C ARG A 59 2.22 -15.65 -23.33
N ARG A 60 2.54 -14.59 -24.07
CA ARG A 60 2.21 -14.44 -25.48
C ARG A 60 2.85 -15.62 -26.24
N ARG A 61 2.06 -16.63 -26.61
CA ARG A 61 2.51 -17.72 -27.46
C ARG A 61 2.81 -17.14 -28.84
N VAL A 62 4.09 -17.05 -29.18
CA VAL A 62 4.52 -16.70 -30.53
C VAL A 62 4.37 -17.96 -31.38
N PHE A 63 3.40 -17.98 -32.30
CA PHE A 63 3.34 -19.01 -33.33
C PHE A 63 4.34 -18.62 -34.42
N HIS A 64 5.44 -19.34 -34.50
CA HIS A 64 6.34 -19.28 -35.66
C HIS A 64 5.67 -20.06 -36.80
N LEU A 65 5.38 -19.35 -37.89
CA LEU A 65 5.00 -19.90 -39.20
C LEU A 65 6.26 -20.08 -40.05
#